data_AF-A0A0J8SQV2-F1
#
_entry.id   AF-A0A0J8SQV2-F1
#
_cell.length_a   1.000
_cell.length_b   1.000
_cell.length_c   1.000
_cell.angle_alpha   90.00
_cell.angle_beta   90.00
_cell.angle_gamma   90.00
#
_symmetry.space_group_name_H-M   'P 1'
#
loop_
_entity.id
_entity.type
_entity.pdbx_description
1 polymer ?
#
loop_
_entity_poly.entity_id
_entity_poly.type
_entity_poly.pdbx_seq_one_letter_code
_entity_poly.pdbx_strand_id
1 'polypeptide(L)'
;MTGGGAEILSDEYRKKMRVDKANVDRYLEVPRTAHNLGMRTHTTMLYGSIESYEDRVNHMVQIRELQDETNGFMVFIPLSMQPKSKNSSIMRRNSAYEDLKTIAISRLMLDNIDHIKAYFI
;
A
#
# COMPACT_ATOMS: atom_id res chain seq x y z
N MET A 1 -10.84 11.12 0.62
CA MET A 1 -9.86 11.33 -0.46
C MET A 1 -9.34 9.97 -0.95
N THR A 2 -8.85 9.87 -2.19
CA THR A 2 -8.31 8.61 -2.73
C THR A 2 -6.95 8.29 -2.09
N GLY A 3 -6.68 7.00 -1.85
CA GLY A 3 -5.47 6.51 -1.15
C GLY A 3 -4.33 6.03 -2.05
N GLY A 4 -4.39 6.33 -3.34
CA GLY A 4 -3.43 5.84 -4.33
C GLY A 4 -2.06 6.53 -4.23
N GLY A 5 -1.03 5.90 -4.80
CA GLY A 5 0.31 6.50 -4.94
C GLY A 5 1.34 6.08 -3.89
N ALA A 6 0.95 5.24 -2.92
CA ALA A 6 1.88 4.68 -1.94
C ALA A 6 2.91 3.76 -2.61
N GLU A 7 2.48 2.96 -3.60
CA GLU A 7 3.24 1.84 -4.13
C GLU A 7 3.70 0.92 -2.98
N ILE A 8 5.00 0.74 -2.80
CA ILE A 8 5.63 0.23 -1.58
C ILE A 8 6.37 1.39 -0.90
N LEU A 9 6.29 1.46 0.43
CA LEU A 9 6.93 2.48 1.25
C LEU A 9 8.34 2.05 1.65
N SER A 10 9.20 1.95 0.65
CA SER A 10 10.62 1.59 0.77
C SER A 10 11.41 2.41 -0.24
N ASP A 11 12.30 3.29 0.22
CA ASP A 11 13.07 4.15 -0.68
C ASP A 11 13.94 3.34 -1.65
N GLU A 12 14.47 2.21 -1.19
CA GLU A 12 15.21 1.26 -2.04
C GLU A 12 14.32 0.70 -3.16
N TYR A 13 13.10 0.26 -2.83
CA TYR A 13 12.13 -0.17 -3.84
C TYR A 13 11.80 0.96 -4.82
N ARG A 14 11.49 2.16 -4.31
CA ARG A 14 11.11 3.32 -5.13
C ARG A 14 12.23 3.74 -6.07
N LYS A 15 13.47 3.69 -5.62
CA LYS A 15 14.67 3.93 -6.43
C LYS A 15 14.83 2.88 -7.53
N LYS A 16 14.69 1.59 -7.20
CA LYS A 16 14.73 0.49 -8.19
C LYS A 16 13.65 0.64 -9.26
N MET A 17 12.45 1.04 -8.86
CA MET A 17 11.31 1.24 -9.75
C MET A 17 11.31 2.61 -10.44
N ARG A 18 12.29 3.49 -10.15
CA ARG A 18 12.39 4.87 -10.68
C ARG A 18 11.08 5.65 -10.51
N VAL A 19 10.46 5.53 -9.34
CA VAL A 19 9.22 6.25 -9.03
C VAL A 19 9.54 7.74 -8.94
N ASP A 20 8.90 8.55 -9.78
CA ASP A 20 9.05 10.01 -9.88
C ASP A 20 8.10 10.80 -8.97
N LYS A 21 7.33 10.08 -8.14
CA LYS A 21 6.36 10.62 -7.19
C LYS A 21 7.04 10.99 -5.85
N ALA A 22 6.25 11.53 -4.92
CA ALA A 22 6.65 11.81 -3.53
C ALA A 22 7.44 10.63 -2.91
N ASN A 23 8.47 10.92 -2.10
CA ASN A 23 9.16 9.88 -1.32
C ASN A 23 8.28 9.35 -0.18
N VAL A 24 8.80 8.39 0.60
CA VAL A 24 8.05 7.76 1.71
C VAL A 24 7.60 8.80 2.74
N ASP A 25 8.51 9.65 3.21
CA ASP A 25 8.20 10.68 4.22
C ASP A 25 7.09 11.62 3.73
N ARG A 26 7.21 12.11 2.50
CA ARG A 26 6.23 13.01 1.92
C ARG A 26 4.89 12.31 1.68
N TYR A 27 4.91 11.02 1.33
CA TYR A 27 3.68 10.23 1.23
C TYR A 27 2.96 10.14 2.58
N LEU A 28 3.67 9.96 3.69
CA LEU A 28 3.07 9.87 5.04
C LEU A 28 2.64 11.23 5.60
N GLU A 29 3.36 12.31 5.25
CA GLU A 29 3.05 13.68 5.70
C GLU A 29 1.68 14.17 5.19
N VAL A 30 1.30 13.80 3.96
CA VAL A 30 0.02 14.19 3.34
C VAL A 30 -1.20 13.65 4.12
N PRO A 31 -1.37 12.33 4.33
CA PRO A 31 -2.44 11.80 5.16
C PRO A 31 -2.34 12.27 6.60
N ARG A 32 -1.13 12.41 7.18
CA ARG A 32 -0.96 12.97 8.53
C ARG A 32 -1.58 14.38 8.63
N THR A 33 -1.23 15.26 7.70
CA THR A 33 -1.80 16.61 7.63
C THR A 33 -3.31 16.58 7.42
N ALA A 34 -3.79 15.75 6.49
CA ALA A 34 -5.21 15.62 6.23
C ALA A 34 -5.99 15.15 7.48
N HIS A 35 -5.48 14.17 8.21
CA HIS A 35 -6.09 13.64 9.43
C HIS A 35 -6.11 14.70 10.54
N ASN A 36 -5.04 15.48 10.70
CA ASN A 36 -4.98 16.60 11.65
C ASN A 36 -5.96 17.74 11.32
N LEU A 37 -6.38 17.85 10.06
CA LEU A 37 -7.45 18.75 9.63
C LEU A 37 -8.85 18.13 9.76
N GLY A 38 -8.98 16.96 10.40
CA GLY A 38 -10.24 16.25 10.62
C GLY A 38 -10.72 15.46 9.40
N MET A 39 -9.92 15.34 8.33
CA MET A 39 -10.29 14.58 7.15
C MET A 39 -10.04 13.09 7.38
N ARG A 40 -10.89 12.26 6.76
CA ARG A 40 -10.71 10.81 6.70
C ARG A 40 -10.16 10.39 5.34
N THR A 41 -9.18 9.50 5.33
CA THR A 41 -8.54 9.05 4.07
C THR A 41 -8.51 7.53 3.95
N HIS A 42 -7.95 7.07 2.83
CA HIS A 42 -7.68 5.67 2.56
C HIS A 42 -6.20 5.55 2.20
N THR A 43 -5.66 4.34 2.24
CA THR A 43 -4.29 4.06 1.79
C THR A 43 -4.23 2.74 1.03
N THR A 44 -3.18 2.56 0.23
CA THR A 44 -3.02 1.42 -0.67
C THR A 44 -1.62 0.83 -0.54
N MET A 45 -1.45 -0.45 -0.90
CA MET A 45 -0.14 -1.06 -1.11
C MET A 45 -0.15 -1.78 -2.46
N LEU A 46 0.68 -1.35 -3.40
CA LEU A 46 0.81 -2.06 -4.69
C LEU A 46 1.86 -3.16 -4.56
N TYR A 47 1.45 -4.42 -4.64
CA TYR A 47 2.30 -5.59 -4.43
C TYR A 47 2.34 -6.51 -5.66
N GLY A 48 3.33 -7.40 -5.72
CA GLY A 48 3.53 -8.36 -6.80
C GLY A 48 4.45 -7.87 -7.91
N SER A 49 5.37 -6.95 -7.59
CA SER A 49 6.41 -6.49 -8.50
C SER A 49 7.76 -7.13 -8.13
N ILE A 50 8.77 -6.33 -7.80
CA ILE A 50 10.12 -6.76 -7.40
C ILE A 50 10.35 -6.63 -5.90
N GLU A 51 9.34 -6.22 -5.12
CA GLU A 51 9.46 -6.02 -3.68
C GLU A 51 9.66 -7.33 -2.94
N SER A 52 10.36 -7.25 -1.80
CA SER A 52 10.47 -8.37 -0.86
C SER A 52 9.24 -8.46 0.05
N TYR A 53 9.05 -9.60 0.72
CA TYR A 53 8.02 -9.70 1.76
C TYR A 53 8.31 -8.76 2.94
N GLU A 54 9.57 -8.51 3.24
CA GLU A 54 9.99 -7.53 4.25
C GLU A 54 9.54 -6.11 3.88
N ASP A 55 9.68 -5.71 2.61
CA ASP A 55 9.18 -4.42 2.13
C ASP A 55 7.66 -4.28 2.34
N ARG A 56 6.88 -5.35 2.11
CA ARG A 56 5.43 -5.34 2.35
C ARG A 56 5.10 -5.19 3.84
N VAL A 57 5.81 -5.90 4.70
CA VAL A 57 5.63 -5.82 6.16
C VAL A 57 5.98 -4.41 6.65
N ASN A 58 7.12 -3.87 6.23
CA ASN A 58 7.56 -2.53 6.60
C ASN A 58 6.59 -1.45 6.11
N HIS A 59 6.00 -1.62 4.92
CA HIS A 59 4.91 -0.76 4.46
C HIS A 59 3.73 -0.78 5.44
N MET A 60 3.24 -1.97 5.82
CA MET A 60 2.10 -2.09 6.73
C MET A 60 2.41 -1.54 8.13
N VAL A 61 3.63 -1.71 8.64
CA VAL A 61 4.06 -1.13 9.93
C VAL A 61 3.97 0.39 9.91
N GLN A 62 4.53 1.06 8.89
CA GLN A 62 4.48 2.52 8.77
C GLN A 62 3.03 3.06 8.69
N ILE A 63 2.17 2.35 7.96
CA ILE A 63 0.74 2.70 7.87
C ILE A 63 0.05 2.52 9.23
N ARG A 64 0.33 1.43 9.95
CA ARG A 64 -0.22 1.15 11.27
C ARG A 64 0.20 2.21 12.29
N GLU A 65 1.48 2.59 12.30
CA GLU A 65 2.02 3.62 13.20
C GLU A 65 1.38 4.98 12.94
N LEU A 66 1.26 5.39 11.67
CA LEU A 66 0.56 6.63 11.33
C LEU A 66 -0.93 6.57 11.74
N GLN A 67 -1.55 5.40 11.63
CA GLN A 67 -2.91 5.20 12.11
C GLN A 67 -3.01 5.31 13.64
N ASP A 68 -2.05 4.79 14.41
CA ASP A 68 -2.02 4.98 15.87
C ASP A 68 -1.88 6.46 16.25
N GLU A 69 -1.12 7.22 15.48
CA GLU A 69 -0.93 8.66 15.73
C GLU A 69 -2.15 9.52 15.38
N THR A 70 -2.87 9.18 14.31
CA THR A 70 -3.86 10.10 13.70
C THR A 70 -5.26 9.53 13.61
N ASN A 71 -5.41 8.21 13.68
CA ASN A 71 -6.64 7.45 13.59
C ASN A 71 -7.56 7.90 12.43
N GLY A 72 -6.98 8.25 11.27
CA GLY A 72 -7.70 8.89 10.16
C GLY A 72 -7.93 8.02 8.93
N PHE A 73 -7.23 6.89 8.80
CA PHE A 73 -7.47 5.92 7.75
C PHE A 73 -8.76 5.14 8.01
N MET A 74 -9.62 5.05 7.00
CA MET A 74 -10.83 4.22 7.05
C MET A 74 -10.65 2.87 6.36
N VAL A 75 -9.78 2.79 5.35
CA VAL A 75 -9.64 1.62 4.48
C VAL A 75 -8.19 1.45 4.06
N PHE A 76 -7.68 0.22 4.17
CA PHE A 76 -6.46 -0.24 3.53
C PHE A 76 -6.80 -1.09 2.29
N ILE A 77 -6.07 -0.89 1.19
CA ILE A 77 -6.34 -1.54 -0.09
C ILE A 77 -5.06 -2.23 -0.63
N PRO A 78 -4.89 -3.54 -0.44
CA PRO A 78 -3.81 -4.29 -1.08
C PRO A 78 -4.14 -4.45 -2.57
N LEU A 79 -3.39 -3.77 -3.43
CA LEU A 79 -3.56 -3.81 -4.89
C LEU A 79 -2.54 -4.77 -5.50
N SER A 80 -3.01 -5.83 -6.16
CA SER A 80 -2.12 -6.68 -6.97
C SER A 80 -1.70 -5.91 -8.22
N MET A 81 -0.39 -5.88 -8.49
CA MET A 81 0.14 -5.36 -9.73
C MET A 81 -0.39 -6.18 -10.90
N GLN A 82 -0.79 -5.48 -11.96
CA GLN A 82 -1.27 -6.07 -13.20
C GLN A 82 -0.31 -5.73 -14.34
N PRO A 83 -0.03 -6.68 -15.25
CA PRO A 83 0.68 -6.40 -16.49
C PRO A 83 0.00 -5.25 -17.25
N LYS A 84 0.75 -4.21 -17.60
CA LYS A 84 0.22 -3.04 -18.33
C LYS A 84 -0.24 -3.43 -19.74
N SER A 85 0.42 -4.40 -20.36
CA SER A 85 0.09 -4.94 -21.67
C SER A 85 0.68 -6.34 -21.83
N LYS A 86 0.35 -7.05 -22.91
CA LYS A 86 0.97 -8.36 -23.21
C LYS A 86 2.50 -8.30 -23.37
N ASN A 87 3.06 -7.12 -23.61
CA ASN A 87 4.49 -6.92 -23.85
C ASN A 87 5.19 -6.22 -22.68
N SER A 88 4.56 -6.11 -21.50
CA SER A 88 5.22 -5.51 -20.34
C SER A 88 6.28 -6.44 -19.76
N SER A 89 7.33 -5.87 -19.19
CA SER A 89 8.41 -6.60 -18.50
C SER A 89 7.88 -7.49 -17.38
N ILE A 90 6.87 -7.03 -16.65
CA ILE A 90 6.10 -7.86 -15.72
C ILE A 90 4.97 -8.51 -16.52
N MET A 91 5.17 -9.75 -16.91
CA MET A 91 4.16 -10.54 -17.66
C MET A 91 3.29 -11.40 -16.74
N ARG A 92 3.79 -11.74 -15.54
CA ARG A 92 3.14 -12.71 -14.65
C ARG A 92 2.28 -11.99 -13.62
N ARG A 93 1.01 -12.39 -13.54
CA ARG A 93 0.12 -12.04 -12.42
C ARG A 93 0.51 -12.84 -11.18
N ASN A 94 0.24 -12.29 -10.01
CA ASN A 94 0.25 -13.06 -8.78
C ASN A 94 -0.70 -14.26 -8.90
N SER A 95 -0.38 -15.33 -8.16
CA SER A 95 -1.34 -16.43 -8.02
C SER A 95 -2.48 -15.99 -7.10
N ALA A 96 -3.67 -16.57 -7.29
CA ALA A 96 -4.80 -16.33 -6.39
C ALA A 96 -4.45 -16.64 -4.92
N TYR A 97 -3.56 -17.61 -4.70
CA TYR A 97 -3.05 -17.92 -3.36
C TYR A 97 -2.22 -16.78 -2.76
N GLU A 98 -1.33 -16.14 -3.52
CA GLU A 98 -0.55 -15.00 -3.05
C GLU A 98 -1.43 -13.77 -2.78
N ASP A 99 -2.47 -13.57 -3.60
CA ASP A 99 -3.41 -12.47 -3.40
C ASP A 99 -4.23 -12.66 -2.13
N LEU A 100 -4.81 -13.85 -1.94
CA LEU A 100 -5.56 -14.20 -0.71
C LEU A 100 -4.67 -14.14 0.53
N LYS A 101 -3.43 -14.64 0.44
CA LYS A 101 -2.44 -14.57 1.52
C LYS A 101 -2.14 -13.12 1.88
N THR A 102 -1.91 -12.25 0.90
CA THR A 102 -1.61 -10.83 1.13
C THR A 102 -2.79 -10.14 1.81
N ILE A 103 -4.02 -10.37 1.34
CA ILE A 103 -5.24 -9.82 1.96
C ILE A 103 -5.38 -10.29 3.42
N ALA A 104 -5.19 -11.58 3.68
CA ALA A 104 -5.29 -12.15 5.02
C ALA A 104 -4.25 -11.56 5.97
N ILE A 105 -2.98 -11.44 5.53
CA ILE A 105 -1.91 -10.83 6.32
C ILE A 105 -2.22 -9.35 6.58
N SER A 106 -2.69 -8.59 5.59
CA SER A 106 -3.08 -7.19 5.79
C SER A 106 -4.16 -7.04 6.86
N ARG A 107 -5.14 -7.94 6.90
CA ARG A 107 -6.17 -7.93 7.95
C ARG A 107 -5.59 -8.22 9.34
N LEU A 108 -4.67 -9.15 9.45
CA LEU A 108 -4.03 -9.52 10.71
C LEU A 108 -3.06 -8.44 11.21
N MET A 109 -2.33 -7.80 10.31
CA MET A 109 -1.30 -6.79 10.64
C MET A 109 -1.89 -5.42 10.97
N LEU A 110 -2.95 -5.01 10.29
CA LEU A 110 -3.53 -3.67 10.41
C LEU A 110 -4.72 -3.71 11.35
N ASP A 111 -4.50 -4.06 12.61
CA ASP A 111 -5.54 -4.22 13.64
C ASP A 111 -6.33 -2.93 13.92
N ASN A 112 -5.76 -1.76 13.61
CA ASN A 112 -6.31 -0.43 13.87
C ASN A 112 -6.94 0.28 12.66
N ILE A 113 -7.17 -0.44 11.54
CA ILE A 113 -7.90 0.06 10.37
C ILE A 113 -9.16 -0.77 10.16
N ASP A 114 -10.34 -0.14 10.22
CA ASP A 114 -11.63 -0.86 10.21
C ASP A 114 -11.84 -1.76 8.99
N HIS A 115 -11.37 -1.35 7.82
CA HIS A 115 -11.69 -2.03 6.56
C HIS A 115 -10.46 -2.39 5.73
N ILE A 116 -10.43 -3.63 5.24
CA ILE A 116 -9.56 -4.06 4.15
C ILE A 116 -10.42 -4.20 2.89
N LYS A 117 -10.12 -3.46 1.82
CA LYS A 117 -10.87 -3.50 0.57
C LYS A 117 -10.09 -4.25 -0.51
N ALA A 118 -10.76 -5.19 -1.18
CA ALA A 118 -10.26 -5.84 -2.38
C ALA A 118 -11.04 -5.38 -3.61
N TYR A 119 -10.36 -5.32 -4.76
CA TYR A 119 -11.00 -5.15 -6.07
C TYR A 119 -10.84 -6.45 -6.84
N PHE A 120 -11.98 -7.01 -7.26
CA PHE A 120 -12.01 -8.22 -8.08
C PHE A 120 -11.98 -7.80 -9.57
N ILE A 121 -11.21 -8.54 -10.37
CA ILE A 121 -11.01 -8.31 -11.82
C ILE A 121 -11.54 -9.52 -12.56
#